data_AF-A0A9J5YD82-F1
#
_entry.id   AF-A0A9J5YD82-F1
#
_cell.length_a   1.000
_cell.length_b   1.000
_cell.length_c   1.000
_cell.angle_alpha   90.00
_cell.angle_beta   90.00
_cell.angle_gamma   90.00
#
_symmetry.space_group_name_H-M   'P 1'
#
loop_
_entity.id
_entity.type
_entity.pdbx_description
1 polymer ?
#
loop_
_entity_poly.entity_id
_entity_poly.type
_entity_poly.pdbx_seq_one_letter_code
_entity_poly.pdbx_strand_id
1 'polypeptide(L)' 'MSVLLVQKESPLGKATESAHPARFSPDDKFSRQRVLLKKRFGLLPTQKPPQKY' A
#
# COMPACT_ATOMS: atom_id res chain seq x y z
N MET A 1 -9.58 9.50 5.61
CA MET A 1 -9.29 10.15 6.90
C MET A 1 -7.95 9.65 7.39
N SER A 2 -6.97 10.52 7.40
CA SER A 2 -5.60 10.29 7.83
C SER A 2 -5.59 9.98 9.33
N VAL A 3 -5.21 8.77 9.69
CA VAL A 3 -5.19 8.26 11.07
C VAL A 3 -3.96 8.83 11.82
N LEU A 4 -4.14 9.95 12.52
CA LEU A 4 -3.23 10.42 13.58
C LEU A 4 -3.49 9.66 14.90
N LEU A 5 -3.71 8.33 14.84
CA LEU A 5 -4.20 7.56 15.98
C LEU A 5 -3.08 6.71 16.59
N VAL A 6 -2.85 6.88 17.89
CA VAL A 6 -1.90 6.11 18.73
C VAL A 6 -2.45 4.72 19.11
N GLN A 7 -3.77 4.50 18.96
CA GLN A 7 -4.46 3.28 19.36
C GLN A 7 -4.18 2.12 18.39
N LYS A 8 -4.01 0.90 18.92
CA LYS A 8 -3.72 -0.32 18.15
C LYS A 8 -4.92 -0.89 17.38
N GLU A 9 -6.13 -0.60 17.86
CA GLU A 9 -7.38 -1.11 17.30
C GLU A 9 -8.29 0.05 16.91
N SER A 10 -8.97 -0.11 15.78
CA SER A 10 -10.01 0.81 15.33
C SER A 10 -11.31 0.59 16.11
N PRO A 11 -12.25 1.55 16.09
CA PRO A 11 -13.57 1.38 16.71
C PRO A 11 -14.38 0.18 16.19
N LEU A 12 -13.96 -0.41 15.06
CA LEU A 12 -14.56 -1.59 14.44
C LEU A 12 -13.77 -2.89 14.76
N GLY A 13 -12.82 -2.85 15.71
CA GLY A 13 -12.00 -3.99 16.12
C GLY A 13 -10.93 -4.41 15.10
N LYS A 14 -10.67 -3.62 14.05
CA LYS A 14 -9.59 -3.90 13.08
C LYS A 14 -8.27 -3.30 13.54
N ALA A 15 -7.17 -3.99 13.30
CA ALA A 15 -5.82 -3.46 13.52
C ALA A 15 -5.63 -2.13 12.75
N THR A 16 -4.97 -1.18 13.39
CA THR A 16 -4.67 0.13 12.80
C THR A 16 -3.34 0.10 12.07
N GLU A 17 -3.26 0.87 10.98
CA GLU A 17 -2.06 1.04 10.18
C GLU A 17 -1.61 2.51 10.22
N SER A 18 -0.31 2.76 10.04
CA SER A 18 0.21 4.12 10.02
C SER A 18 -0.42 4.93 8.87
N ALA A 19 -0.85 6.16 9.14
CA ALA A 19 -1.36 7.04 8.09
C ALA A 19 -0.30 7.57 7.13
N HIS A 20 0.98 7.44 7.50
CA HIS A 20 2.09 7.82 6.64
C HIS A 20 2.40 6.72 5.63
N PRO A 21 2.69 7.07 4.37
CA PRO A 21 3.14 6.09 3.39
C PRO A 21 4.50 5.49 3.80
N ALA A 22 4.77 4.28 3.33
CA ALA A 22 6.08 3.66 3.49
C ALA A 22 7.19 4.57 2.91
N ARG A 23 8.29 4.71 3.65
CA ARG A 23 9.44 5.53 3.25
C ARG A 23 10.06 5.01 1.95
N PHE A 24 10.42 5.94 1.05
CA PHE A 24 11.21 5.60 -0.12
C PHE A 24 12.61 5.12 0.30
N SER A 25 13.06 4.03 -0.32
CA SER A 25 14.41 3.49 -0.15
C SER A 25 15.00 3.28 -1.54
N PRO A 26 16.10 3.95 -1.91
CA PRO A 26 16.68 3.83 -3.24
C PRO A 26 17.04 2.39 -3.64
N ASP A 27 17.53 1.61 -2.67
CA ASP A 27 17.97 0.23 -2.88
C ASP A 27 16.80 -0.76 -3.08
N ASP A 28 15.60 -0.45 -2.56
CA ASP A 28 14.39 -1.28 -2.56
C ASP A 28 14.63 -2.81 -2.76
N LYS A 29 15.37 -3.44 -1.83
CA LYS A 29 15.79 -4.86 -1.91
C LYS A 29 14.64 -5.83 -2.15
N PHE A 30 13.43 -5.44 -1.74
CA PHE A 30 12.22 -6.25 -1.84
C PHE A 30 11.27 -5.81 -2.99
N SER A 31 11.75 -4.95 -3.90
CA SER A 31 11.02 -4.45 -5.07
C SER A 31 10.44 -5.59 -5.91
N ARG A 32 11.24 -6.63 -6.19
CA ARG A 32 10.82 -7.79 -7.00
C ARG A 32 9.63 -8.50 -6.36
N GLN A 33 9.69 -8.79 -5.07
CA GLN A 33 8.62 -9.45 -4.32
C GLN A 33 7.36 -8.58 -4.30
N ARG A 34 7.53 -7.27 -4.06
CA ARG A 34 6.45 -6.27 -4.07
C ARG A 34 5.71 -6.25 -5.40
N VAL A 35 6.44 -6.21 -6.52
CA VAL A 35 5.85 -6.22 -7.87
C VAL A 35 5.16 -7.55 -8.17
N LEU A 36 5.76 -8.68 -7.83
CA LEU A 36 5.16 -10.01 -8.04
C LEU A 36 3.84 -10.16 -7.26
N LEU A 37 3.80 -9.73 -6.00
CA LEU A 37 2.57 -9.72 -5.20
C LEU A 37 1.48 -8.87 -5.86
N LYS A 38 1.80 -7.64 -6.25
CA LYS A 38 0.83 -6.76 -6.93
C LYS A 38 0.31 -7.40 -8.22
N LYS A 39 1.16 -8.10 -8.99
CA LYS A 39 0.75 -8.79 -10.24
C LYS A 39 -0.25 -9.91 -9.96
N ARG A 40 0.01 -10.75 -8.94
CA ARG A 40 -0.86 -11.88 -8.56
C ARG A 40 -2.27 -11.43 -8.16
N PHE A 41 -2.38 -10.28 -7.50
CA PHE A 41 -3.66 -9.72 -7.05
C PHE A 41 -4.29 -8.71 -8.03
N GLY A 42 -3.73 -8.53 -9.23
CA GLY A 42 -4.31 -7.60 -10.21
C GLY A 42 -4.22 -6.11 -9.83
N LEU A 43 -3.26 -5.74 -8.97
CA LEU A 43 -3.14 -4.40 -8.40
C LEU A 43 -2.21 -3.46 -9.19
N LEU A 44 -1.60 -3.90 -10.30
CA LEU A 44 -0.73 -3.01 -11.07
C LEU A 44 -1.58 -2.00 -11.87
N PRO A 45 -1.23 -0.71 -11.85
CA PRO A 45 -1.86 0.28 -12.72
C PRO A 45 -1.77 -0.10 -14.20
N THR A 46 -0.67 -0.73 -14.61
CA THR A 46 -0.44 -1.18 -16.00
C THR A 46 -1.33 -2.33 -16.45
N GLN A 47 -2.05 -2.99 -15.53
CA GLN A 47 -3.04 -4.02 -15.89
C GLN A 47 -4.39 -3.40 -16.28
N LYS A 48 -4.60 -2.11 -15.98
CA LYS A 48 -5.82 -1.36 -16.32
C LYS A 48 -5.66 -0.69 -17.69
N PRO A 49 -6.77 -0.41 -18.40
CA PRO A 49 -6.71 0.40 -19.60
C PRO A 49 -6.05 1.77 -19.32
N PRO A 50 -5.42 2.38 -20.33
CA PRO A 50 -4.77 3.68 -20.17
C PRO A 50 -5.79 4.73 -19.68
N GLN A 51 -5.34 5.58 -18.76
CA GLN A 51 -6.16 6.64 -18.20
C GLN A 51 -6.46 7.67 -19.31
N LYS A 52 -7.74 7.88 -19.63
CA LYS A 52 -8.16 8.94 -20.55
C LYS A 52 -8.19 10.25 -19.77
N TYR A 53 -7.51 11.26 -20.29
CA TYR A 53 -7.47 12.62 -19.74
C TYR A 53 -8.41 13.53 -20.54
#